data_AF-A0A2W4UBU3-F1
#
_entry.id   AF-A0A2W4UBU3-F1
#
_cell.length_a   1.000
_cell.length_b   1.000
_cell.length_c   1.000
_cell.angle_alpha   90.00
_cell.angle_beta   90.00
_cell.angle_gamma   90.00
#
_symmetry.space_group_name_H-M   'P 1'
#
loop_
_entity.id
_entity.type
_entity.pdbx_description
1 polymer ?
#
loop_
_entity_poly.entity_id
_entity_poly.type
_entity_poly.pdbx_seq_one_letter_code
_entity_poly.pdbx_strand_id
1 'polypeptide(L)'
;PEDLNLKGLTRRNKAKQAEDGTFLPNGQAAKSGLNKSWNDAAFGLFLTTLDYIAEKAGAVVRKQKPAYTSMLLSYRNEIAFPNLNVREYSDGIERIMVDRDINAAINLKKRGLGIFPTIKRSRGNLSISGDIDNSTVKSILDILRDSGSPLYSPRA
;
A
#
# COMPACT_ATOMS: atom_id res chain seq x y z
N PRO A 1 3.00 7.98 11.76
CA PRO A 1 2.59 8.71 10.54
C PRO A 1 3.81 8.99 9.65
N GLU A 2 3.67 8.84 8.33
CA GLU A 2 4.73 9.26 7.41
C GLU A 2 4.68 10.79 7.34
N ASP A 3 5.68 11.45 7.93
CA ASP A 3 5.84 12.90 7.85
C ASP A 3 6.40 13.24 6.47
N LEU A 4 5.50 13.23 5.47
CA LEU A 4 5.83 13.54 4.09
C LEU A 4 6.17 15.03 4.00
N ASN A 5 7.39 15.35 3.58
CA ASN A 5 7.77 16.71 3.24
C ASN A 5 7.05 17.16 1.95
N LEU A 6 5.77 17.54 2.07
CA LEU A 6 4.90 17.94 0.97
C LEU A 6 5.49 19.11 0.17
N LYS A 7 6.14 20.06 0.86
CA LYS A 7 6.84 21.19 0.22
C LYS A 7 8.00 20.72 -0.67
N GLY A 8 8.74 19.69 -0.25
CA GLY A 8 9.80 19.08 -1.04
C GLY A 8 9.29 18.27 -2.24
N LEU A 9 8.14 17.62 -2.09
CA LEU A 9 7.45 16.88 -3.15
C LEU A 9 6.98 17.83 -4.25
N THR A 10 6.41 18.99 -3.90
CA THR A 10 5.92 19.97 -4.89
C THR A 10 7.02 20.81 -5.54
N ARG A 11 8.22 20.86 -4.96
CA ARG A 11 9.35 21.66 -5.47
C ARG A 11 9.79 21.21 -6.87
N ARG A 12 9.99 22.16 -7.80
CA ARG A 12 10.55 21.89 -9.13
C ARG A 12 12.00 21.36 -9.04
N ASN A 13 12.36 20.44 -9.91
CA ASN A 13 13.75 20.00 -10.11
C ASN A 13 14.58 21.14 -10.70
N LYS A 14 15.85 21.21 -10.28
CA LYS A 14 16.80 22.19 -10.82
C LYS A 14 17.06 21.90 -12.30
N ALA A 15 17.21 22.94 -13.11
CA ALA A 15 17.62 22.80 -14.49
C ALA A 15 19.01 22.13 -14.55
N LYS A 16 19.20 21.24 -15.52
CA LYS A 16 20.50 20.65 -15.84
C LYS A 16 20.92 21.21 -17.19
N GLN A 17 22.07 21.86 -17.27
CA GLN A 17 22.64 22.37 -18.51
C GLN A 17 23.95 21.63 -18.81
N ALA A 18 24.24 21.42 -20.09
CA ALA A 18 25.55 20.97 -20.57
C ALA A 18 26.52 22.17 -20.66
N GLU A 19 27.80 21.89 -20.91
CA GLU A 19 28.85 22.94 -21.00
C GLU A 19 28.61 23.94 -22.14
N ASP A 20 27.87 23.54 -23.17
CA ASP A 20 27.44 24.37 -24.30
C ASP A 20 26.18 25.21 -24.01
N GLY A 21 25.61 25.11 -22.81
CA GLY A 21 24.37 25.78 -22.41
C GLY A 21 23.08 25.03 -22.76
N THR A 22 23.16 23.87 -23.42
CA THR A 22 21.99 23.08 -23.80
C THR A 22 21.30 22.48 -22.57
N PHE A 23 19.97 22.57 -22.50
CA PHE A 23 19.19 21.97 -21.40
C PHE A 23 19.08 20.45 -21.54
N LEU A 24 19.47 19.73 -20.49
CA LEU A 24 19.39 18.26 -20.41
C LEU A 24 18.14 17.81 -19.63
N PRO A 25 17.64 16.58 -19.88
CA PRO A 25 16.57 15.99 -19.08
C PRO A 25 16.94 15.93 -17.59
N ASN A 26 16.07 16.47 -16.74
CA ASN A 26 16.26 16.55 -15.29
C ASN A 26 15.15 15.82 -14.48
N GLY A 27 14.35 14.98 -15.16
CA GLY A 27 13.23 14.25 -14.54
C GLY A 27 12.04 15.11 -14.13
N GLN A 28 11.96 16.38 -14.53
CA GLN A 28 10.87 17.28 -14.13
C GLN A 28 9.49 16.80 -14.59
N ALA A 29 9.37 16.23 -15.79
CA ALA A 29 8.08 15.76 -16.31
C ALA A 29 7.46 14.65 -15.44
N ALA A 30 8.25 13.63 -15.06
CA ALA A 30 7.82 12.57 -14.18
C ALA A 30 7.40 13.10 -12.79
N LYS A 31 8.16 14.05 -12.23
CA LYS A 31 7.83 14.70 -10.97
C LYS A 31 6.54 15.52 -11.06
N SER A 32 6.37 16.30 -12.13
CA SER A 32 5.14 17.06 -12.38
C SER A 32 3.92 16.15 -12.49
N GLY A 33 4.05 15.02 -13.21
CA GLY A 33 2.99 14.02 -13.33
C GLY A 33 2.59 13.45 -11.97
N LEU A 34 3.59 13.02 -11.18
CA LEU A 34 3.36 12.53 -9.82
C LEU A 34 2.64 13.57 -8.95
N ASN A 35 3.12 14.82 -8.95
CA ASN A 35 2.51 15.90 -8.16
C ASN A 35 1.08 16.19 -8.57
N LYS A 36 0.78 16.15 -9.88
CA LYS A 36 -0.58 16.31 -10.39
C LYS A 36 -1.50 15.21 -9.83
N SER A 37 -1.11 13.95 -9.96
CA SER A 37 -1.90 12.82 -9.43
C SER A 37 -2.09 12.88 -7.91
N TRP A 38 -1.06 13.30 -7.16
CA TRP A 38 -1.17 13.47 -5.71
C TRP A 38 -2.17 14.55 -5.30
N ASN A 39 -2.16 15.68 -6.00
CA ASN A 39 -3.09 16.78 -5.73
C ASN A 39 -4.52 16.40 -6.13
N ASP A 40 -4.69 15.72 -7.26
CA ASP A 40 -5.99 15.27 -7.77
C ASP A 40 -6.66 14.26 -6.81
N ALA A 41 -5.86 13.37 -6.21
CA ALA A 41 -6.35 12.41 -5.22
C ALA A 41 -6.71 13.03 -3.85
N ALA A 42 -6.36 14.31 -3.61
CA ALA A 42 -6.74 15.08 -2.42
C ALA A 42 -6.49 14.39 -1.05
N PHE A 43 -5.43 13.57 -0.93
CA PHE A 43 -5.16 12.76 0.27
C PHE A 43 -5.10 13.57 1.59
N GLY A 44 -4.54 14.78 1.56
CA GLY A 44 -4.46 15.64 2.74
C GLY A 44 -5.84 16.07 3.25
N LEU A 45 -6.74 16.43 2.34
CA LEU A 45 -8.12 16.77 2.67
C LEU A 45 -8.87 15.53 3.16
N PHE A 46 -8.71 14.38 2.47
CA PHE A 46 -9.32 13.13 2.89
C PHE A 46 -8.99 12.76 4.34
N LEU A 47 -7.71 12.79 4.73
CA LEU A 47 -7.30 12.46 6.10
C LEU A 47 -7.85 13.47 7.12
N THR A 48 -7.89 14.76 6.77
CA THR A 48 -8.43 15.81 7.66
C THR A 48 -9.94 15.61 7.88
N THR A 49 -10.68 15.33 6.81
CA THR A 49 -12.11 15.04 6.88
C THR A 49 -12.39 13.76 7.65
N LEU A 50 -11.57 12.72 7.45
CA LEU A 50 -11.69 11.45 8.15
C LEU A 50 -11.43 11.61 9.66
N ASP A 51 -10.40 12.37 10.05
CA ASP A 51 -10.14 12.71 11.45
C ASP A 51 -11.35 13.43 12.08
N TYR A 52 -11.92 14.42 11.38
CA TYR A 52 -13.09 15.17 11.83
C TYR A 52 -14.36 14.31 11.99
N ILE A 53 -14.65 13.45 11.02
CA ILE A 53 -15.82 12.55 11.09
C ILE A 53 -15.65 11.54 12.22
N ALA A 54 -14.44 11.00 12.39
CA ALA A 54 -14.16 10.06 13.48
C ALA A 54 -14.34 10.72 14.85
N GLU A 55 -13.83 11.95 15.04
CA GLU A 55 -14.01 12.71 16.28
C GLU A 55 -15.50 12.91 16.60
N LYS A 56 -16.30 13.31 15.61
CA LYS A 56 -17.76 13.43 15.76
C LYS A 56 -18.45 12.12 16.13
N ALA A 57 -17.94 10.99 15.64
CA ALA A 57 -18.47 9.67 15.93
C ALA A 57 -17.93 9.06 17.24
N GLY A 58 -17.08 9.78 17.99
CA GLY A 58 -16.40 9.25 19.18
C GLY A 58 -15.36 8.15 18.87
N ALA A 59 -14.87 8.11 17.63
CA ALA A 59 -13.88 7.16 17.14
C ALA A 59 -12.48 7.79 17.04
N VAL A 60 -11.45 6.95 16.95
CA VAL A 60 -10.05 7.39 16.85
C VAL A 60 -9.44 6.93 15.53
N VAL A 61 -8.79 7.85 14.84
CA VAL A 61 -8.01 7.55 13.63
C VAL A 61 -6.54 7.32 14.00
N ARG A 62 -5.96 6.22 13.52
CA ARG A 62 -4.52 5.93 13.66
C ARG A 62 -3.85 5.83 12.30
N LYS A 63 -3.06 6.85 11.96
CA LYS A 63 -2.29 6.91 10.69
C LYS A 63 -1.09 5.97 10.73
N GLN A 64 -1.02 5.02 9.80
CA GLN A 64 0.04 4.01 9.70
C GLN A 64 0.87 4.17 8.42
N LYS A 65 2.14 3.76 8.47
CA LYS A 65 3.03 3.77 7.28
C LYS A 65 2.63 2.62 6.34
N PRO A 66 2.25 2.90 5.06
CA PRO A 66 1.73 1.86 4.16
C PRO A 66 2.81 1.00 3.50
N ALA A 67 4.09 1.17 3.87
CA ALA A 67 5.19 0.42 3.25
C ALA A 67 4.95 -1.10 3.32
N TYR A 68 5.05 -1.75 2.16
CA TYR A 68 4.90 -3.19 1.95
C TYR A 68 3.50 -3.79 2.21
N THR A 69 2.51 -3.01 2.67
CA THR A 69 1.20 -3.56 3.05
C THR A 69 0.45 -4.19 1.87
N SER A 70 0.62 -3.63 0.67
CA SER A 70 0.00 -4.17 -0.56
C SER A 70 0.79 -5.32 -1.21
N MET A 71 2.01 -5.62 -0.76
CA MET A 71 2.90 -6.62 -1.40
C MET A 71 2.80 -7.99 -0.73
N LEU A 72 2.69 -7.98 0.60
CA LEU A 72 2.66 -9.17 1.45
C LEU A 72 1.23 -9.71 1.56
N LEU A 73 1.05 -11.03 1.56
CA LEU A 73 -0.23 -11.63 1.89
C LEU A 73 -0.60 -11.36 3.36
N SER A 74 -1.85 -11.01 3.60
CA SER A 74 -2.33 -10.62 4.93
C SER A 74 -2.42 -11.78 5.92
N TYR A 75 -2.47 -13.02 5.42
CA TYR A 75 -2.65 -14.25 6.20
C TYR A 75 -1.39 -15.13 6.23
N ARG A 76 -0.31 -14.77 5.50
CA ARG A 76 0.96 -15.52 5.49
C ARG A 76 2.15 -14.62 5.12
N ASN A 77 3.36 -15.03 5.47
CA ASN A 77 4.58 -14.25 5.24
C ASN A 77 5.16 -14.41 3.83
N GLU A 78 4.34 -14.21 2.80
CA GLU A 78 4.72 -14.36 1.39
C GLU A 78 4.43 -13.09 0.58
N ILE A 79 5.23 -12.84 -0.44
CA ILE A 79 5.02 -11.72 -1.38
C ILE A 79 4.16 -12.22 -2.54
N ALA A 80 2.96 -11.68 -2.68
CA ALA A 80 2.02 -12.02 -3.75
C ALA A 80 1.92 -10.92 -4.83
N PHE A 81 2.25 -9.67 -4.48
CA PHE A 81 2.11 -8.53 -5.40
C PHE A 81 3.46 -7.82 -5.58
N PRO A 82 4.36 -8.37 -6.40
CA PRO A 82 5.70 -7.79 -6.59
C PRO A 82 5.66 -6.47 -7.37
N ASN A 83 4.63 -6.26 -8.21
CA ASN A 83 4.51 -5.12 -9.11
C ASN A 83 3.13 -4.45 -8.99
N LEU A 84 3.06 -3.18 -9.39
CA LEU A 84 1.82 -2.40 -9.29
C LEU A 84 0.67 -2.94 -10.16
N ASN A 85 1.00 -3.61 -11.26
CA ASN A 85 0.05 -4.11 -12.25
C ASN A 85 -0.63 -5.41 -11.81
N VAL A 86 -0.11 -6.09 -10.78
CA VAL A 86 -0.77 -7.26 -10.19
C VAL A 86 -1.83 -6.73 -9.22
N ARG A 87 -3.10 -6.95 -9.55
CA ARG A 87 -4.26 -6.44 -8.79
C ARG A 87 -4.99 -7.54 -8.03
N GLU A 88 -4.92 -8.76 -8.54
CA GLU A 88 -5.51 -9.95 -7.92
C GLU A 88 -4.45 -11.04 -7.81
N TYR A 89 -4.58 -11.87 -6.77
CA TYR A 89 -3.72 -13.03 -6.56
C TYR A 89 -4.59 -14.27 -6.31
N SER A 90 -4.38 -15.30 -7.12
CA SER A 90 -5.05 -16.60 -6.92
C SER A 90 -4.20 -17.47 -6.01
N ASP A 91 -4.78 -17.88 -4.89
CA ASP A 91 -4.15 -18.78 -3.94
C ASP A 91 -4.70 -20.20 -4.11
N GLY A 92 -3.88 -21.12 -4.61
CA GLY A 92 -4.28 -22.51 -4.81
C GLY A 92 -4.39 -23.34 -3.51
N ILE A 93 -3.74 -22.90 -2.42
CA ILE A 93 -3.77 -23.59 -1.13
C ILE A 93 -5.07 -23.26 -0.41
N GLU A 94 -5.37 -21.96 -0.29
CA GLU A 94 -6.56 -21.48 0.42
C GLU A 94 -7.81 -21.42 -0.47
N ARG A 95 -7.62 -21.59 -1.78
CA ARG A 95 -8.66 -21.57 -2.82
C ARG A 95 -9.45 -20.25 -2.84
N ILE A 96 -8.73 -19.14 -2.74
CA ILE A 96 -9.29 -17.78 -2.72
C ILE A 96 -8.68 -16.91 -3.81
N MET A 97 -9.45 -15.91 -4.25
CA MET A 97 -8.97 -14.79 -5.05
C MET A 97 -8.79 -13.59 -4.12
N VAL A 98 -7.58 -13.06 -4.06
CA VAL A 98 -7.21 -11.98 -3.15
C VAL A 98 -7.09 -10.69 -3.95
N ASP A 99 -7.99 -9.74 -3.72
CA ASP A 99 -7.81 -8.37 -4.19
C ASP A 99 -6.69 -7.67 -3.40
N ARG A 100 -5.82 -6.97 -4.13
CA ARG A 100 -4.64 -6.33 -3.57
C ARG A 100 -4.96 -5.21 -2.60
N ASP A 101 -6.01 -4.42 -2.86
CA ASP A 101 -6.37 -3.28 -2.02
C ASP A 101 -7.04 -3.76 -0.73
N ILE A 102 -7.90 -4.78 -0.81
CA ILE A 102 -8.46 -5.47 0.37
C ILE A 102 -7.33 -6.05 1.23
N ASN A 103 -6.40 -6.77 0.60
CA ASN A 103 -5.22 -7.30 1.28
C ASN A 103 -4.38 -6.19 1.95
N ALA A 104 -4.17 -5.08 1.24
CA ALA A 104 -3.44 -3.93 1.77
C ALA A 104 -4.14 -3.31 2.98
N ALA A 105 -5.47 -3.20 2.95
CA ALA A 105 -6.28 -2.67 4.04
C ALA A 105 -6.18 -3.54 5.30
N ILE A 106 -6.29 -4.87 5.14
CA ILE A 106 -6.11 -5.83 6.25
C ILE A 106 -4.70 -5.68 6.85
N ASN A 107 -3.67 -5.61 6.02
CA ASN A 107 -2.29 -5.39 6.47
C ASN A 107 -2.08 -4.04 7.16
N LEU A 108 -2.76 -2.98 6.73
CA LEU A 108 -2.72 -1.69 7.39
C LEU A 108 -3.35 -1.75 8.80
N LYS A 109 -4.47 -2.48 8.94
CA LYS A 109 -5.10 -2.76 10.23
C LYS A 109 -4.16 -3.56 11.14
N LYS A 110 -3.55 -4.64 10.63
CA LYS A 110 -2.52 -5.42 11.35
C LYS A 110 -1.38 -4.53 11.83
N ARG A 111 -0.93 -3.58 11.00
CA ARG A 111 0.13 -2.64 11.36
C ARG A 111 -0.29 -1.70 12.48
N GLY A 112 -1.52 -1.21 12.43
CA GLY A 112 -2.10 -0.39 13.51
C GLY A 112 -2.27 -1.12 14.84
N LEU A 113 -2.45 -2.44 14.78
CA LEU A 113 -2.53 -3.33 15.95
C LEU A 113 -1.17 -3.86 16.43
N GLY A 114 -0.07 -3.55 15.74
CA GLY A 114 1.27 -4.02 16.11
C GLY A 114 1.55 -5.50 15.78
N ILE A 115 0.68 -6.15 15.02
CA ILE A 115 0.82 -7.58 14.62
C ILE A 115 1.29 -7.75 13.17
N PHE A 116 1.61 -6.66 12.48
CA PHE A 116 2.17 -6.73 11.13
C PHE A 116 3.62 -7.19 11.18
N PRO A 117 4.05 -8.11 10.29
CA PRO A 117 5.38 -8.68 10.37
C PRO A 117 6.47 -7.63 10.20
N THR A 118 7.61 -7.90 10.84
CA THR A 118 8.81 -7.09 10.66
C THR A 118 9.43 -7.43 9.32
N ILE A 119 9.69 -6.40 8.52
CA ILE A 119 10.30 -6.54 7.20
C ILE A 119 11.69 -5.94 7.26
N LYS A 120 12.71 -6.78 7.07
CA LYS A 120 14.11 -6.33 6.97
C LYS A 120 14.54 -6.35 5.51
N ARG A 121 15.23 -5.29 5.10
CA ARG A 121 15.80 -5.16 3.75
C ARG A 121 17.32 -5.12 3.85
N SER A 122 17.99 -6.12 3.27
CA SER A 122 19.46 -6.15 3.18
C SER A 122 19.86 -6.34 1.72
N ARG A 123 20.54 -5.33 1.14
CA ARG A 123 21.17 -5.38 -0.20
C ARG A 123 20.35 -6.10 -1.29
N GLY A 124 19.07 -5.76 -1.42
CA GLY A 124 18.18 -6.31 -2.45
C GLY A 124 17.31 -7.48 -1.97
N ASN A 125 17.68 -8.16 -0.88
CA ASN A 125 16.89 -9.25 -0.31
C ASN A 125 15.89 -8.73 0.72
N LEU A 126 14.67 -9.25 0.65
CA LEU A 126 13.60 -8.99 1.61
C LEU A 126 13.48 -10.23 2.52
N SER A 127 13.65 -10.05 3.83
CA SER A 127 13.36 -11.08 4.82
C SER A 127 12.20 -10.64 5.69
N ILE A 128 11.20 -11.50 5.84
CA ILE A 128 10.00 -11.26 6.64
C ILE A 128 10.12 -12.10 7.90
N SER A 129 9.92 -11.48 9.06
CA SER A 129 9.99 -12.14 10.36
C SER A 129 8.80 -11.77 11.23
N GLY A 130 8.28 -12.74 11.97
CA GLY A 130 7.13 -12.60 12.86
C GLY A 130 6.08 -13.63 12.53
N ASP A 131 5.39 -14.12 13.55
CA ASP A 131 4.36 -15.14 13.40
C ASP A 131 2.97 -14.50 13.41
N ILE A 132 2.04 -15.13 12.70
CA ILE A 132 0.62 -14.75 12.71
C ILE A 132 -0.10 -15.86 13.46
N ASP A 133 -0.85 -15.48 14.48
CA ASP A 133 -1.66 -16.44 15.23
C ASP A 133 -2.70 -17.12 14.32
N ASN A 134 -2.89 -18.43 14.49
CA ASN A 134 -3.77 -19.24 13.64
C ASN A 134 -5.23 -18.75 13.66
N SER A 135 -5.72 -18.23 14.80
CA SER A 135 -7.08 -17.69 14.88
C SER A 135 -7.22 -16.39 14.08
N THR A 136 -6.15 -15.60 14.03
CA THR A 136 -6.08 -14.39 13.21
C THR A 136 -6.02 -14.74 11.73
N VAL A 137 -5.21 -15.73 11.35
CA VAL A 137 -5.16 -16.26 9.97
C VAL A 137 -6.54 -16.70 9.51
N LYS A 138 -7.23 -17.53 10.32
CA LYS A 138 -8.58 -18.00 10.01
C LYS A 138 -9.56 -16.85 9.81
N SER A 139 -9.57 -15.89 10.73
CA SER A 139 -10.46 -14.72 10.64
C SER A 139 -10.18 -13.88 9.38
N ILE A 140 -8.91 -13.71 9.00
CA ILE A 140 -8.54 -13.00 7.77
C ILE A 140 -9.02 -13.77 6.53
N LEU A 141 -8.83 -15.09 6.50
CA LEU A 141 -9.29 -15.92 5.39
C LEU A 141 -10.80 -15.86 5.22
N ASP A 142 -11.56 -15.86 6.32
CA ASP A 142 -13.01 -15.73 6.29
C ASP A 142 -13.43 -14.36 5.72
N ILE A 143 -12.79 -13.26 6.15
CA ILE A 143 -13.00 -11.93 5.56
C ILE A 143 -12.70 -11.93 4.06
N LEU A 144 -11.58 -12.55 3.65
CA LEU A 144 -11.18 -12.59 2.25
C LEU A 144 -12.16 -13.39 1.40
N ARG A 145 -12.69 -14.51 1.92
CA ARG A 145 -13.72 -15.32 1.25
C ARG A 145 -15.01 -14.54 1.06
N ASP A 146 -15.44 -13.80 2.08
CA ASP A 146 -16.66 -12.97 2.02
C ASP A 146 -16.50 -11.78 1.08
N SER A 147 -15.28 -11.23 0.99
CA SER A 147 -14.96 -10.07 0.16
C SER A 147 -14.59 -10.41 -1.29
N GLY A 148 -14.25 -11.67 -1.55
CA GLY A 148 -13.85 -12.16 -2.85
C GLY A 148 -15.05 -12.54 -3.70
N SER A 149 -14.97 -12.27 -5.00
CA SER A 149 -15.83 -12.95 -5.98
C SER A 149 -15.61 -14.46 -5.84
N PRO A 150 -16.67 -15.30 -5.88
CA PRO A 150 -16.50 -16.75 -5.92
C PRO A 150 -15.58 -17.09 -7.11
N LEU A 151 -14.72 -18.10 -6.91
CA LEU A 151 -13.83 -18.60 -7.96
C LEU A 151 -14.57 -18.64 -9.30
N TYR A 152 -13.96 -18.05 -10.32
CA TYR A 152 -14.37 -18.16 -11.71
C TYR A 152 -14.93 -19.56 -11.98
N SER A 153 -16.24 -19.67 -12.20
CA SER A 153 -16.82 -20.87 -12.78
C SER A 153 -16.24 -20.97 -14.18
N PRO A 154 -15.54 -22.06 -14.55
CA PRO A 154 -15.29 -22.31 -15.95
C PRO A 154 -16.67 -22.32 -16.62
N ARG A 155 -16.87 -21.46 -17.62
CA ARG A 155 -18.05 -21.59 -18.47
C ARG A 155 -18.00 -22.99 -19.07
N ALA A 156 -19.01 -23.79 -18.76
CA ALA A 156 -19.31 -25.05 -19.45
C ALA A 156 -19.63 -24.78 -20.92
#